data_AF-A0A1T4LUH5-F1
#
_entry.id   AF-A0A1T4LUH5-F1
#
_cell.length_a   1.000
_cell.length_b   1.000
_cell.length_c   1.000
_cell.angle_alpha   90.00
_cell.angle_beta   90.00
_cell.angle_gamma   90.00
#
_symmetry.space_group_name_H-M   'P 1'
#
loop_
_entity.id
_entity.type
_entity.pdbx_description
1 polymer ?
#
loop_
_entity_poly.entity_id
_entity_poly.type
_entity_poly.pdbx_seq_one_letter_code
_entity_poly.pdbx_strand_id
1 'polypeptide(L)'
;MYDISVMLKEFQIVSAEQAMNQHQIQIKVLESEEVFMDMIGTDGYFYVHNGDLYLQGDLILDTDKLDNMPDGRPPLGFAVIGNLTVDGGVLNEVGDYGAVLYVAGNLTCRNLMIGGAPTRVEGNVCVEEVIMLHYNHGWMQCDGIFSAPVMIVEDYHLMPFRKAISRFYYNDNDTESPAANECVESEGGDPVISENLRALLNNPLTTDFEEIRRDLAAGESVLEPQERTLEYWRNKVRRNYRDLKRVPLEMRTVNLCQEAMAYSIFALEYFPPGVITPELAIAAATKDGKALRHLPAAMITRELCYLAAKHGAILRLDIPERFYEHALLCTVIKENDWQMEHVPIVFITEDMLVLYVKAGRGAWLDRYCQQSGVSKQKVLERVMAEDIRYLENIFNWHLSAATYAYARQRYDKPEYAEPWQHFNERFARKIGRLNVSPSNPSS
;
A
#
# COMPACT_ATOMS: atom_id res chain seq x y z
N MET A 1 11.03 13.12 21.49
CA MET A 1 11.88 12.76 20.35
C MET A 1 13.28 13.19 20.73
N TYR A 2 14.19 12.24 20.91
CA TYR A 2 15.58 12.53 21.23
C TYR A 2 16.22 13.27 20.05
N ASP A 3 17.11 14.23 20.33
CA ASP A 3 17.76 15.01 19.28
C ASP A 3 18.91 14.20 18.69
N ILE A 4 18.68 13.58 17.52
CA ILE A 4 19.67 12.78 16.79
C ILE A 4 20.96 13.59 16.57
N SER A 5 20.87 14.91 16.39
CA SER A 5 22.04 15.77 16.19
C SER A 5 22.99 15.83 17.40
N VAL A 6 22.49 15.54 18.61
CA VAL A 6 23.33 15.41 19.81
C VAL A 6 24.11 14.10 19.77
N MET A 7 23.45 13.00 19.39
CA MET A 7 24.07 11.67 19.28
C MET A 7 25.19 11.66 18.23
N LEU A 8 24.96 12.31 17.09
CA LEU A 8 25.93 12.36 15.99
C LEU A 8 27.24 13.09 16.37
N LYS A 9 27.25 13.94 17.41
CA LYS A 9 28.47 14.62 17.88
C LYS A 9 29.48 13.70 18.55
N GLU A 10 29.05 12.52 18.99
CA GLU A 10 29.95 11.50 19.52
C GLU A 10 30.82 10.87 18.41
N PHE A 11 30.47 11.10 17.14
CA PHE A 11 31.19 10.55 16.01
C PHE A 11 32.05 11.61 15.31
N GLN A 12 33.22 11.17 14.86
CA GLN A 12 34.04 11.92 13.91
C GLN A 12 33.56 11.63 12.50
N ILE A 13 33.31 12.69 11.71
CA ILE A 13 33.00 12.55 10.30
C ILE A 13 34.31 12.41 9.52
N VAL A 14 34.48 11.29 8.81
CA VAL A 14 35.64 11.02 7.96
C VAL A 14 35.18 10.59 6.57
N SER A 15 35.97 10.88 5.54
CA SER A 15 35.62 10.43 4.18
C SER A 15 35.67 8.90 4.10
N ALA A 16 34.93 8.32 3.14
CA ALA A 16 34.99 6.88 2.88
C ALA A 16 36.43 6.38 2.69
N GLU A 17 37.25 7.11 1.92
CA GLU A 17 38.66 6.78 1.71
C GLU A 17 39.46 6.77 3.02
N GLN A 18 39.22 7.73 3.92
CA GLN A 18 39.87 7.76 5.22
C GLN A 18 39.44 6.56 6.07
N ALA A 19 38.14 6.26 6.10
CA ALA A 19 37.59 5.13 6.86
C ALA A 19 38.16 3.78 6.36
N MET A 20 38.29 3.62 5.04
CA MET A 20 38.93 2.45 4.42
C MET A 20 40.41 2.34 4.81
N ASN A 21 41.17 3.43 4.69
CA ASN A 21 42.61 3.41 4.95
C ASN A 21 42.94 3.19 6.43
N GLN A 22 42.14 3.73 7.34
CA GLN A 22 42.42 3.71 8.78
C GLN A 22 41.81 2.49 9.47
N HIS A 23 40.64 2.02 9.02
CA HIS A 23 39.85 1.01 9.72
C HIS A 23 39.49 -0.22 8.87
N GLN A 24 39.82 -0.19 7.58
CA GLN A 24 39.60 -1.27 6.63
C GLN A 24 38.13 -1.69 6.50
N ILE A 25 37.21 -0.72 6.58
CA ILE A 25 35.75 -0.98 6.58
C ILE A 25 35.31 -1.78 5.34
N GLN A 26 35.92 -1.53 4.18
CA GLN A 26 35.54 -2.14 2.91
C GLN A 26 35.74 -3.66 2.83
N ILE A 27 36.67 -4.20 3.62
CA ILE A 27 36.88 -5.67 3.71
C ILE A 27 36.22 -6.28 4.95
N LYS A 28 35.62 -5.44 5.79
CA LYS A 28 35.02 -5.86 7.04
C LYS A 28 33.51 -6.02 6.91
N VAL A 29 32.79 -5.08 6.30
CA VAL A 29 31.33 -5.05 6.44
C VAL A 29 30.59 -5.89 5.38
N LEU A 30 31.22 -6.12 4.24
CA LEU A 30 30.68 -6.92 3.14
C LEU A 30 31.62 -8.09 2.80
N GLU A 31 31.14 -9.02 1.97
CA GLU A 31 31.87 -10.23 1.58
C GLU A 31 33.23 -9.96 0.95
N SER A 32 33.35 -8.85 0.22
CA SER A 32 34.59 -8.44 -0.45
C SER A 32 34.63 -6.93 -0.66
N GLU A 33 35.84 -6.42 -0.90
CA GLU A 33 36.05 -5.02 -1.29
C GLU A 33 35.35 -4.68 -2.62
N GLU A 34 35.24 -5.62 -3.55
CA GLU A 34 34.54 -5.41 -4.82
C GLU A 34 33.05 -5.15 -4.60
N VAL A 35 32.41 -5.97 -3.75
CA VAL A 35 30.99 -5.79 -3.40
C VAL A 35 30.78 -4.47 -2.65
N PHE A 36 31.70 -4.11 -1.76
CA PHE A 36 31.65 -2.80 -1.09
C PHE A 36 31.72 -1.63 -2.08
N MET A 37 32.60 -1.71 -3.08
CA MET A 37 32.73 -0.66 -4.08
C MET A 37 31.51 -0.52 -4.98
N ASP A 38 30.84 -1.63 -5.30
CA ASP A 38 29.62 -1.64 -6.11
C ASP A 38 28.39 -1.13 -5.33
N MET A 39 28.23 -1.57 -4.08
CA MET A 39 27.04 -1.24 -3.28
C MET A 39 27.13 0.09 -2.53
N ILE A 40 28.31 0.46 -2.03
CA ILE A 40 28.51 1.63 -1.16
C ILE A 40 29.42 2.66 -1.83
N GLY A 41 30.55 2.21 -2.37
CA GLY A 41 31.54 3.06 -3.03
C GLY A 41 32.29 3.99 -2.05
N THR A 42 32.92 5.03 -2.61
CA THR A 42 33.74 6.00 -1.85
C THR A 42 33.17 7.41 -1.82
N ASP A 43 32.03 7.64 -2.47
CA ASP A 43 31.45 8.98 -2.60
C ASP A 43 30.55 9.35 -1.41
N GLY A 44 31.18 9.59 -0.27
CA GLY A 44 30.49 9.99 0.94
C GLY A 44 31.35 9.89 2.18
N TYR A 45 30.69 9.85 3.34
CA TYR A 45 31.33 9.92 4.65
C TYR A 45 30.83 8.86 5.61
N PHE A 46 31.68 8.50 6.55
CA PHE A 46 31.33 7.66 7.70
C PHE A 46 31.37 8.47 8.98
N TYR A 47 30.43 8.18 9.87
CA TYR A 47 30.48 8.53 11.29
C TYR A 47 31.35 7.49 12.01
N VAL A 48 32.51 7.90 12.53
CA VAL A 48 33.48 6.98 13.15
C VAL A 48 33.73 7.35 14.60
N HIS A 49 33.66 6.37 15.50
CA HIS A 49 34.04 6.51 16.90
C HIS A 49 35.16 5.52 17.24
N ASN A 50 36.22 6.01 17.90
CA ASN A 50 37.35 5.19 18.32
C ASN A 50 37.27 4.90 19.82
N GLY A 51 37.15 3.62 20.18
CA GLY A 51 36.93 3.18 21.55
C GLY A 51 35.50 2.75 21.83
N ASP A 52 35.21 2.46 23.10
CA ASP A 52 33.89 2.05 23.56
C ASP A 52 32.94 3.26 23.61
N LEU A 53 31.75 3.10 23.03
CA LEU A 53 30.75 4.13 22.87
C LEU A 53 29.46 3.77 23.60
N TYR A 54 28.94 4.71 24.38
CA TYR A 54 27.61 4.66 24.97
C TYR A 54 26.72 5.75 24.37
N LEU A 55 25.56 5.37 23.83
CA LEU A 55 24.57 6.28 23.28
C LEU A 55 23.27 6.23 24.07
N GLN A 56 22.71 7.41 24.32
CA GLN A 56 21.41 7.56 24.95
C GLN A 56 20.34 7.83 23.88
N GLY A 57 19.24 7.09 23.90
CA GLY A 57 18.18 7.10 22.90
C GLY A 57 18.38 6.08 21.79
N ASP A 58 17.57 6.19 20.73
CA ASP A 58 17.64 5.28 19.58
C ASP A 58 18.70 5.76 18.55
N LEU A 59 19.57 4.85 18.13
CA LEU A 59 20.49 5.05 17.00
C LEU A 59 19.76 4.73 15.69
N ILE A 60 19.48 5.77 14.91
CA ILE A 60 18.78 5.67 13.63
C ILE A 60 19.80 5.51 12.50
N LEU A 61 19.60 4.48 11.67
CA LEU A 61 20.45 4.17 10.52
C LEU A 61 19.79 4.52 9.18
N ASP A 62 18.52 4.92 9.15
CA ASP A 62 17.86 5.38 7.92
C ASP A 62 18.54 6.66 7.42
N THR A 63 19.16 6.60 6.24
CA THR A 63 20.05 7.68 5.76
C THR A 63 19.30 8.98 5.47
N ASP A 64 18.00 8.93 5.18
CA ASP A 64 17.13 10.10 4.97
C ASP A 64 16.81 10.86 6.26
N LYS A 65 17.04 10.24 7.43
CA LYS A 65 16.90 10.86 8.76
C LYS A 65 18.22 11.42 9.30
N LEU A 66 19.32 11.26 8.58
CA LEU A 66 20.65 11.74 8.98
C LEU A 66 20.97 13.12 8.40
N ASP A 67 21.87 13.85 9.06
CA ASP A 67 22.32 15.16 8.60
C ASP A 67 23.13 15.05 7.28
N ASN A 68 23.01 16.05 6.42
CA ASN A 68 23.87 16.18 5.25
C ASN A 68 25.34 16.38 5.66
N MET A 69 26.25 15.79 4.90
CA MET A 69 27.69 15.90 5.17
C MET A 69 28.24 17.28 4.78
N PRO A 70 29.47 17.66 5.23
CA PRO A 70 30.00 19.01 5.08
C PRO A 70 30.03 19.61 3.67
N ASP A 71 30.05 18.76 2.63
CA ASP A 71 30.05 19.15 1.21
C ASP A 71 28.78 18.72 0.45
N GLY A 72 27.74 18.28 1.17
CA GLY A 72 26.46 17.86 0.61
C GLY A 72 26.41 16.41 0.10
N ARG A 73 27.50 15.64 0.26
CA ARG A 73 27.51 14.19 -0.04
C ARG A 73 26.77 13.36 1.03
N PRO A 74 26.42 12.09 0.72
CA PRO A 74 25.62 11.30 1.65
C PRO A 74 26.45 10.75 2.84
N PRO A 75 25.79 10.50 3.99
CA PRO A 75 26.27 9.55 4.98
C PRO A 75 26.22 8.12 4.42
N LEU A 76 27.33 7.40 4.51
CA LEU A 76 27.45 6.01 4.06
C LEU A 76 27.27 5.02 5.23
N GLY A 77 27.61 5.41 6.46
CA GLY A 77 27.56 4.50 7.59
C GLY A 77 28.13 5.00 8.90
N PHE A 78 28.05 4.14 9.90
CA PHE A 78 28.59 4.25 11.24
C PHE A 78 29.65 3.17 11.46
N ALA A 79 30.76 3.54 12.09
CA ALA A 79 31.79 2.61 12.53
C ALA A 79 32.21 2.90 13.97
N VAL A 80 32.05 1.91 14.85
CA VAL A 80 32.51 1.95 16.24
C VAL A 80 33.68 0.98 16.39
N ILE A 81 34.88 1.53 16.59
CA ILE A 81 36.12 0.77 16.78
C ILE A 81 36.25 0.43 18.27
N GLY A 82 35.30 -0.35 18.77
CA GLY A 82 35.14 -0.73 20.17
C GLY A 82 33.76 -1.36 20.41
N ASN A 83 33.35 -1.42 21.68
CA ASN A 83 32.00 -1.84 22.06
C ASN A 83 30.99 -0.70 21.82
N LEU A 84 29.80 -1.03 21.35
CA LEU A 84 28.68 -0.10 21.22
C LEU A 84 27.56 -0.50 22.20
N THR A 85 27.20 0.40 23.10
CA THR A 85 26.02 0.28 23.96
C THR A 85 25.03 1.39 23.63
N VAL A 86 23.79 1.04 23.34
CA VAL A 86 22.69 1.97 23.06
C VAL A 86 21.56 1.64 24.02
N ASP A 87 21.13 2.58 24.87
CA ASP A 87 20.04 2.28 25.82
C ASP A 87 18.65 2.25 25.17
N GLY A 88 18.53 2.76 23.94
CA GLY A 88 17.38 2.58 23.05
C GLY A 88 17.59 1.46 22.02
N GLY A 89 16.98 1.63 20.85
CA GLY A 89 17.13 0.73 19.72
C GLY A 89 18.25 1.13 18.76
N VAL A 90 18.74 0.17 17.99
CA VAL A 90 19.49 0.41 16.74
C VAL A 90 18.54 0.09 15.60
N LEU A 91 18.13 1.10 14.84
CA LEU A 91 16.92 1.06 14.00
C LEU A 91 17.19 1.48 12.56
N ASN A 92 16.87 0.60 11.63
CA ASN A 92 16.71 0.86 10.20
C ASN A 92 15.34 0.32 9.79
N GLU A 93 14.38 1.23 9.60
CA GLU A 93 12.99 0.90 9.21
C GLU A 93 12.89 0.70 7.69
N VAL A 94 13.62 1.50 6.93
CA VAL A 94 13.47 1.57 5.47
C VAL A 94 14.40 0.57 4.79
N GLY A 95 13.78 -0.41 4.10
CA GLY A 95 14.42 -1.43 3.27
C GLY A 95 15.56 -0.93 2.37
N ASP A 96 15.29 0.11 1.58
CA ASP A 96 16.17 0.53 0.49
C ASP A 96 17.30 1.48 0.91
N TYR A 97 17.29 1.98 2.14
CA TYR A 97 18.15 3.10 2.57
C TYR A 97 18.68 2.90 3.98
N GLY A 98 19.54 1.90 4.17
CA GLY A 98 20.21 1.61 5.43
C GLY A 98 21.68 2.02 5.43
N ALA A 99 22.09 2.89 6.36
CA ALA A 99 23.49 3.23 6.58
C ALA A 99 24.25 2.00 7.07
N VAL A 100 25.46 1.78 6.55
CA VAL A 100 26.34 0.69 6.98
C VAL A 100 26.57 0.78 8.48
N LEU A 101 26.54 -0.34 9.21
CA LEU A 101 26.89 -0.39 10.62
C LEU A 101 28.04 -1.37 10.87
N TYR A 102 29.18 -0.87 11.35
CA TYR A 102 30.31 -1.68 11.77
C TYR A 102 30.61 -1.48 13.25
N VAL A 103 30.69 -2.58 14.01
CA VAL A 103 31.10 -2.59 15.42
C VAL A 103 32.21 -3.61 15.61
N ALA A 104 33.41 -3.14 15.98
CA ALA A 104 34.58 -4.01 16.18
C ALA A 104 34.53 -4.81 17.49
N GLY A 105 33.65 -4.43 18.43
CA GLY A 105 33.43 -5.12 19.70
C GLY A 105 32.02 -5.69 19.82
N ASN A 106 31.49 -5.69 21.04
CA ASN A 106 30.12 -6.12 21.32
C ASN A 106 29.12 -5.00 21.01
N LEU A 107 27.92 -5.38 20.56
CA LEU A 107 26.76 -4.50 20.46
C LEU A 107 25.75 -4.87 21.55
N THR A 108 25.36 -3.90 22.37
CA THR A 108 24.26 -4.03 23.32
C THR A 108 23.20 -2.96 23.04
N CYS A 109 21.94 -3.38 22.90
CA CYS A 109 20.83 -2.44 22.73
C CYS A 109 19.51 -3.01 23.26
N ARG A 110 18.48 -2.16 23.42
CA ARG A 110 17.14 -2.62 23.80
C ARG A 110 16.48 -3.40 22.66
N ASN A 111 16.49 -2.82 21.47
CA ASN A 111 15.94 -3.41 20.25
C ASN A 111 16.96 -3.28 19.11
N LEU A 112 17.03 -4.30 18.25
CA LEU A 112 17.81 -4.24 17.02
C LEU A 112 16.86 -4.50 15.85
N MET A 113 16.64 -3.49 15.02
CA MET A 113 15.83 -3.62 13.81
C MET A 113 16.66 -3.21 12.60
N ILE A 114 16.91 -4.13 11.67
CA ILE A 114 17.68 -3.87 10.46
C ILE A 114 16.84 -4.21 9.23
N GLY A 115 16.55 -3.19 8.44
CA GLY A 115 15.77 -3.24 7.21
C GLY A 115 16.64 -3.06 5.98
N GLY A 116 17.59 -3.95 5.72
CA GLY A 116 18.45 -3.85 4.53
C GLY A 116 19.83 -3.20 4.74
N ALA A 117 20.15 -2.63 5.90
CA ALA A 117 21.47 -2.05 6.15
C ALA A 117 22.59 -3.11 6.27
N PRO A 118 23.69 -3.00 5.50
CA PRO A 118 24.87 -3.84 5.70
C PRO A 118 25.44 -3.65 7.11
N THR A 119 25.41 -4.72 7.91
CA THR A 119 25.74 -4.67 9.34
C THR A 119 26.76 -5.75 9.70
N ARG A 120 27.85 -5.38 10.39
CA ARG A 120 28.75 -6.35 11.01
C ARG A 120 29.08 -5.99 12.45
N VAL A 121 29.00 -7.01 13.31
CA VAL A 121 29.47 -6.97 14.69
C VAL A 121 30.49 -8.08 14.91
N GLU A 122 31.74 -7.74 15.22
CA GLU A 122 32.80 -8.75 15.45
C GLU A 122 32.67 -9.44 16.82
N GLY A 123 32.01 -8.79 17.78
CA GLY A 123 31.69 -9.35 19.09
C GLY A 123 30.30 -9.98 19.17
N ASN A 124 29.77 -10.03 20.40
CA ASN A 124 28.43 -10.50 20.68
C ASN A 124 27.40 -9.41 20.38
N VAL A 125 26.20 -9.82 19.97
CA VAL A 125 25.03 -8.96 19.85
C VAL A 125 24.05 -9.33 20.96
N CYS A 126 23.93 -8.46 21.96
CA CYS A 126 23.10 -8.65 23.14
C CYS A 126 21.92 -7.68 23.08
N VAL A 127 20.71 -8.21 22.86
CA VAL A 127 19.51 -7.39 22.72
C VAL A 127 18.53 -7.70 23.84
N GLU A 128 18.02 -6.67 24.51
CA GLU A 128 17.17 -6.84 25.69
C GLU A 128 15.78 -7.38 25.34
N GLU A 129 15.22 -7.01 24.18
CA GLU A 129 13.86 -7.39 23.77
C GLU A 129 13.83 -8.14 22.43
N VAL A 130 14.01 -7.43 21.31
CA VAL A 130 13.76 -7.98 19.96
C VAL A 130 14.90 -7.70 18.99
N ILE A 131 15.38 -8.77 18.34
CA ILE A 131 16.13 -8.69 17.08
C ILE A 131 15.14 -8.90 15.94
N MET A 132 15.05 -7.95 15.02
CA MET A 132 14.21 -8.04 13.82
C MET A 132 15.04 -7.67 12.59
N LEU A 133 15.27 -8.64 11.72
CA LEU A 133 15.97 -8.44 10.45
C LEU A 133 14.99 -8.64 9.31
N HIS A 134 14.92 -7.69 8.39
CA HIS A 134 14.02 -7.75 7.27
C HIS A 134 14.58 -7.10 6.01
N TYR A 135 14.05 -7.48 4.85
CA TYR A 135 14.40 -6.95 3.53
C TYR A 135 15.77 -7.36 2.99
N ASN A 136 15.77 -8.20 1.94
CA ASN A 136 16.91 -9.00 1.51
C ASN A 136 18.01 -8.24 0.74
N HIS A 137 17.87 -6.93 0.55
CA HIS A 137 18.90 -6.11 -0.09
C HIS A 137 20.12 -5.88 0.81
N GLY A 138 19.99 -6.19 2.11
CA GLY A 138 21.03 -6.06 3.10
C GLY A 138 21.78 -7.34 3.42
N TRP A 139 22.75 -7.18 4.31
CA TRP A 139 23.58 -8.24 4.85
C TRP A 139 23.77 -8.04 6.35
N MET A 140 23.79 -9.12 7.13
CA MET A 140 24.28 -9.04 8.51
C MET A 140 25.22 -10.19 8.86
N GLN A 141 26.31 -9.85 9.57
CA GLN A 141 27.23 -10.82 10.15
C GLN A 141 27.51 -10.50 11.64
N CYS A 142 27.40 -11.52 12.49
CA CYS A 142 27.87 -11.48 13.87
C CYS A 142 28.87 -12.62 14.09
N ASP A 143 30.11 -12.27 14.41
CA ASP A 143 31.17 -13.28 14.62
C ASP A 143 31.05 -13.94 16.02
N GLY A 144 30.40 -13.25 16.96
CA GLY A 144 30.08 -13.73 18.31
C GLY A 144 28.84 -14.60 18.39
N ILE A 145 27.96 -14.27 19.34
CA ILE A 145 26.65 -14.89 19.53
C ILE A 145 25.55 -13.81 19.58
N PHE A 146 24.43 -14.07 18.93
CA PHE A 146 23.19 -13.32 19.14
C PHE A 146 22.49 -13.79 20.40
N SER A 147 22.13 -12.89 21.30
CA SER A 147 21.35 -13.18 22.50
C SER A 147 20.17 -12.22 22.58
N ALA A 148 18.95 -12.75 22.61
CA ALA A 148 17.72 -11.97 22.78
C ALA A 148 16.57 -12.85 23.29
N PRO A 149 15.52 -12.25 23.88
CA PRO A 149 14.27 -12.96 24.08
C PRO A 149 13.60 -13.38 22.78
N VAL A 150 13.51 -12.48 21.81
CA VAL A 150 12.83 -12.69 20.54
C VAL A 150 13.77 -12.36 19.38
N MET A 151 13.83 -13.24 18.39
CA MET A 151 14.53 -12.99 17.13
C MET A 151 13.65 -13.39 15.95
N ILE A 152 13.44 -12.43 15.04
CA ILE A 152 12.64 -12.56 13.82
C ILE A 152 13.54 -12.20 12.64
N VAL A 153 13.66 -13.12 11.68
CA VAL A 153 14.37 -12.90 10.42
C VAL A 153 13.37 -13.20 9.30
N GLU A 154 13.02 -12.18 8.52
CA GLU A 154 12.04 -12.28 7.43
C GLU A 154 12.67 -11.73 6.15
N ASP A 155 12.92 -12.58 5.16
CA ASP A 155 13.51 -12.22 3.88
C ASP A 155 14.77 -11.37 4.08
N TYR A 156 15.75 -11.86 4.87
CA TYR A 156 17.00 -11.15 5.15
C TYR A 156 18.22 -12.04 4.97
N HIS A 157 19.29 -11.51 4.38
CA HIS A 157 20.52 -12.26 4.21
C HIS A 157 21.39 -12.22 5.47
N LEU A 158 21.18 -13.21 6.33
CA LEU A 158 21.95 -13.41 7.56
C LEU A 158 23.03 -14.49 7.36
N MET A 159 24.29 -14.13 7.61
CA MET A 159 25.39 -15.08 7.55
C MET A 159 25.33 -16.17 8.61
N PRO A 160 26.01 -17.32 8.42
CA PRO A 160 26.12 -18.36 9.44
C PRO A 160 26.50 -17.76 10.80
N PHE A 161 25.69 -18.06 11.81
CA PHE A 161 25.73 -17.37 13.10
C PHE A 161 25.49 -18.34 14.26
N ARG A 162 25.81 -17.88 15.47
CA ARG A 162 25.43 -18.55 16.71
C ARG A 162 24.33 -17.76 17.39
N LYS A 163 23.40 -18.47 18.04
CA LYS A 163 22.23 -17.88 18.68
C LYS A 163 21.95 -18.48 20.06
N ALA A 164 21.55 -17.63 21.00
CA ALA A 164 21.03 -17.96 22.32
C ALA A 164 19.70 -17.21 22.54
N ILE A 165 18.67 -17.65 21.80
CA ILE A 165 17.34 -17.02 21.81
C ILE A 165 16.45 -17.72 22.83
N SER A 166 15.89 -16.96 23.78
CA SER A 166 15.31 -17.56 24.99
C SER A 166 13.79 -17.76 24.96
N ARG A 167 13.03 -17.03 24.13
CA ARG A 167 11.56 -17.12 24.09
C ARG A 167 11.00 -17.45 22.70
N PHE A 168 11.44 -16.78 21.66
CA PHE A 168 10.89 -16.95 20.31
C PHE A 168 11.93 -16.77 19.22
N TYR A 169 11.99 -17.73 18.29
CA TYR A 169 12.85 -17.68 17.12
C TYR A 169 12.03 -17.96 15.87
N TYR A 170 12.15 -17.09 14.87
CA TYR A 170 11.61 -17.26 13.52
C TYR A 170 12.67 -16.83 12.50
N ASN A 171 12.87 -17.65 11.47
CA ASN A 171 13.70 -17.35 10.32
C ASN A 171 13.19 -18.17 9.13
N ASP A 172 12.70 -17.50 8.11
CA ASP A 172 12.12 -18.11 6.91
C ASP A 172 13.14 -18.88 6.05
N ASN A 173 14.43 -18.67 6.29
CA ASN A 173 15.53 -19.33 5.59
C ASN A 173 16.34 -20.30 6.47
N ASP A 174 15.97 -20.51 7.74
CA ASP A 174 16.64 -21.46 8.65
C ASP A 174 15.76 -22.69 8.90
N THR A 175 16.26 -23.88 8.51
CA THR A 175 15.59 -25.15 8.78
C THR A 175 15.49 -25.51 10.26
N GLU A 176 16.28 -24.87 11.13
CA GLU A 176 16.16 -25.01 12.58
C GLU A 176 15.04 -24.13 13.17
N SER A 177 14.40 -23.28 12.36
CA SER A 177 13.26 -22.48 12.81
C SER A 177 12.11 -23.37 13.26
N PRO A 178 11.55 -23.20 14.48
CA PRO A 178 10.46 -24.04 14.94
C PRO A 178 9.20 -23.86 14.08
N ALA A 179 8.68 -24.95 13.51
CA ALA A 179 7.45 -24.93 12.71
C ALA A 179 6.24 -24.33 13.47
N ALA A 180 6.19 -24.44 14.81
CA ALA A 180 5.15 -23.84 15.63
C ALA A 180 5.17 -22.30 15.66
N ASN A 181 6.27 -21.69 15.19
CA ASN A 181 6.46 -20.25 15.14
C ASN A 181 6.20 -19.68 13.74
N GLU A 182 5.95 -20.52 12.74
CA GLU A 182 5.65 -20.10 11.36
C GLU A 182 4.41 -19.21 11.30
N CYS A 183 4.42 -18.26 10.36
CA CYS A 183 3.23 -17.49 10.02
C CYS A 183 2.16 -18.41 9.42
N VAL A 184 0.91 -18.11 9.73
CA VAL A 184 -0.26 -18.84 9.23
C VAL A 184 -1.02 -17.99 8.22
N GLU A 185 -1.63 -18.62 7.24
CA GLU A 185 -2.47 -17.93 6.26
C GLU A 185 -3.84 -17.62 6.89
N SER A 186 -4.26 -16.36 6.85
CA SER A 186 -5.60 -15.95 7.26
C SER A 186 -6.67 -16.41 6.26
N GLU A 187 -7.95 -16.29 6.64
CA GLU A 187 -9.06 -16.52 5.70
C GLU A 187 -8.99 -15.64 4.44
N GLY A 188 -8.33 -14.49 4.53
CA GLY A 188 -8.11 -13.56 3.42
C GLY A 188 -6.89 -13.89 2.53
N GLY A 189 -6.09 -14.90 2.89
CA GLY A 189 -4.85 -15.23 2.20
C GLY A 189 -3.63 -14.43 2.67
N ASP A 190 -3.81 -13.51 3.63
CA ASP A 190 -2.72 -12.71 4.18
C ASP A 190 -1.95 -13.48 5.26
N PRO A 191 -0.61 -13.38 5.33
CA PRO A 191 0.19 -14.00 6.36
C PRO A 191 -0.04 -13.32 7.72
N VAL A 192 -0.22 -14.13 8.76
CA VAL A 192 -0.46 -13.71 10.15
C VAL A 192 0.58 -14.35 11.06
N ILE A 193 1.12 -13.58 12.01
CA ILE A 193 2.11 -14.08 12.96
C ILE A 193 1.52 -15.19 13.84
N SER A 194 2.39 -16.15 14.21
CA SER A 194 2.02 -17.26 15.09
C SER A 194 1.46 -16.79 16.43
N GLU A 195 0.58 -17.61 17.01
CA GLU A 195 0.04 -17.36 18.35
C GLU A 195 1.15 -17.32 19.42
N ASN A 196 2.22 -18.09 19.20
CA ASN A 196 3.41 -18.07 20.08
C ASN A 196 4.04 -16.68 20.13
N LEU A 197 4.22 -15.99 18.99
CA LEU A 197 4.74 -14.63 19.00
C LEU A 197 3.73 -13.67 19.62
N ARG A 198 2.46 -13.75 19.20
CA ARG A 198 1.40 -12.85 19.65
C ARG A 198 1.22 -12.84 21.17
N ALA A 199 1.36 -13.99 21.81
CA ALA A 199 1.30 -14.14 23.27
C ALA A 199 2.46 -13.46 24.02
N LEU A 200 3.57 -13.14 23.35
CA LEU A 200 4.71 -12.45 23.93
C LEU A 200 4.64 -10.94 23.78
N LEU A 201 3.86 -10.45 22.81
CA LEU A 201 3.75 -9.03 22.51
C LEU A 201 2.93 -8.28 23.57
N ASN A 202 3.36 -7.07 23.89
CA ASN A 202 2.61 -6.16 24.77
C ASN A 202 1.31 -5.64 24.14
N ASN A 203 1.06 -5.92 22.86
CA ASN A 203 -0.23 -5.78 22.20
C ASN A 203 -0.65 -7.10 21.54
N PRO A 204 -1.57 -7.87 22.15
CA PRO A 204 -2.03 -9.13 21.56
C PRO A 204 -2.93 -8.93 20.33
N LEU A 205 -3.30 -7.70 19.97
CA LEU A 205 -4.04 -7.40 18.74
C LEU A 205 -3.14 -7.19 17.52
N THR A 206 -1.81 -7.29 17.68
CA THR A 206 -0.85 -7.26 16.58
C THR A 206 -0.95 -8.56 15.76
N THR A 207 -1.05 -8.44 14.43
CA THR A 207 -1.31 -9.58 13.53
C THR A 207 -0.20 -9.89 12.56
N ASP A 208 0.69 -8.94 12.27
CA ASP A 208 1.70 -9.07 11.21
C ASP A 208 3.05 -8.47 11.64
N PHE A 209 4.11 -8.79 10.90
CA PHE A 209 5.45 -8.28 11.16
C PHE A 209 5.58 -6.77 10.89
N GLU A 210 4.83 -6.22 9.92
CA GLU A 210 4.82 -4.79 9.61
C GLU A 210 4.37 -3.92 10.81
N GLU A 211 3.44 -4.42 11.60
CA GLU A 211 3.01 -3.76 12.82
C GLU A 211 4.07 -3.72 13.91
N ILE A 212 4.83 -4.81 14.07
CA ILE A 212 5.96 -4.88 14.99
C ILE A 212 7.05 -3.91 14.52
N ARG A 213 7.39 -3.92 13.23
CA ARG A 213 8.36 -2.97 12.63
C ARG A 213 8.01 -1.52 12.94
N ARG A 214 6.76 -1.11 12.69
CA ARG A 214 6.32 0.28 12.91
C ARG A 214 6.37 0.72 14.38
N ASP A 215 6.18 -0.21 15.31
CA ASP A 215 6.33 0.08 16.74
C ASP A 215 7.81 0.19 17.13
N LEU A 216 8.66 -0.75 16.67
CA LEU A 216 10.11 -0.71 16.88
C LEU A 216 10.74 0.55 16.28
N ALA A 217 10.35 0.93 15.06
CA ALA A 217 10.78 2.15 14.37
C ALA A 217 10.40 3.44 15.14
N ALA A 218 9.31 3.39 15.91
CA ALA A 218 8.90 4.49 16.78
C ALA A 218 9.68 4.52 18.12
N GLY A 219 10.66 3.62 18.30
CA GLY A 219 11.43 3.45 19.53
C GLY A 219 10.62 2.80 20.65
N GLU A 220 9.48 2.17 20.33
CA GLU A 220 8.61 1.55 21.33
C GLU A 220 9.10 0.15 21.68
N SER A 221 8.87 -0.23 22.93
CA SER A 221 8.97 -1.64 23.33
C SER A 221 7.83 -2.43 22.70
N VAL A 222 8.07 -3.69 22.33
CA VAL A 222 7.00 -4.59 21.86
C VAL A 222 6.77 -5.78 22.78
N LEU A 223 7.61 -5.99 23.81
CA LEU A 223 7.46 -7.07 24.80
C LEU A 223 7.07 -6.53 26.17
N GLU A 224 7.72 -5.46 26.63
CA GLU A 224 7.42 -4.87 27.94
C GLU A 224 6.07 -4.14 27.94
N PRO A 225 5.27 -4.26 29.03
CA PRO A 225 4.01 -3.54 29.15
C PRO A 225 4.19 -2.02 29.06
N GLN A 226 3.31 -1.37 28.30
CA GLN A 226 3.30 0.09 28.14
C GLN A 226 1.92 0.66 28.39
N GLU A 227 1.87 1.84 29.03
CA GLU A 227 0.64 2.60 29.15
C GLU A 227 0.26 3.19 27.79
N ARG A 228 -0.93 2.82 27.29
CA ARG A 228 -1.46 3.28 26.02
C ARG A 228 -2.73 4.08 26.24
N THR A 229 -2.57 5.40 26.33
CA THR A 229 -3.69 6.32 26.49
C THR A 229 -4.52 6.43 25.21
N LEU A 230 -5.70 7.06 25.30
CA LEU A 230 -6.49 7.36 24.10
C LEU A 230 -5.72 8.24 23.10
N GLU A 231 -4.90 9.19 23.57
CA GLU A 231 -4.12 10.06 22.69
C GLU A 231 -2.98 9.30 21.99
N TYR A 232 -2.38 8.30 22.66
CA TYR A 232 -1.44 7.38 22.00
C TYR A 232 -2.10 6.68 20.80
N TRP A 233 -3.28 6.08 21.01
CA TRP A 233 -4.00 5.38 19.95
C TRP A 233 -4.46 6.33 18.84
N ARG A 234 -4.91 7.53 19.21
CA ARG A 234 -5.27 8.57 18.24
C ARG A 234 -4.09 8.92 17.34
N ASN A 235 -2.88 9.03 17.89
CA ASN A 235 -1.68 9.32 17.10
C ASN A 235 -1.27 8.16 16.19
N LYS A 236 -1.40 6.89 16.64
CA LYS A 236 -1.20 5.71 15.78
C LYS A 236 -2.19 5.71 14.60
N VAL A 237 -3.48 5.85 14.89
CA VAL A 237 -4.57 5.87 13.89
C VAL A 237 -4.41 7.02 12.89
N ARG A 238 -3.96 8.20 13.33
CA ARG A 238 -3.68 9.35 12.44
C ARG A 238 -2.57 9.08 11.43
N ARG A 239 -1.56 8.30 11.81
CA ARG A 239 -0.46 7.90 10.91
C ARG A 239 -0.90 6.76 9.99
N ASN A 240 -1.65 5.80 10.51
CA ASN A 240 -2.22 4.71 9.74
C ASN A 240 -3.58 4.30 10.31
N TYR A 241 -4.65 4.52 9.53
CA TYR A 241 -6.02 4.19 9.94
C TYR A 241 -6.20 2.71 10.30
N ARG A 242 -5.38 1.81 9.74
CA ARG A 242 -5.43 0.37 10.01
C ARG A 242 -5.10 0.04 11.45
N ASP A 243 -4.34 0.90 12.14
CA ASP A 243 -4.02 0.69 13.55
C ASP A 243 -5.26 0.76 14.46
N LEU A 244 -6.43 1.19 13.94
CA LEU A 244 -7.69 1.08 14.66
C LEU A 244 -7.99 -0.38 15.07
N LYS A 245 -7.59 -1.38 14.25
CA LYS A 245 -7.74 -2.80 14.59
C LYS A 245 -6.93 -3.23 15.81
N ARG A 246 -5.86 -2.48 16.12
CA ARG A 246 -4.95 -2.71 17.25
C ARG A 246 -5.37 -1.99 18.52
N VAL A 247 -6.38 -1.12 18.46
CA VAL A 247 -6.95 -0.41 19.61
C VAL A 247 -7.87 -1.37 20.38
N PRO A 248 -7.76 -1.46 21.73
CA PRO A 248 -8.71 -2.21 22.56
C PRO A 248 -10.16 -1.76 22.31
N LEU A 249 -11.11 -2.69 22.28
CA LEU A 249 -12.50 -2.40 21.90
C LEU A 249 -13.13 -1.29 22.76
N GLU A 250 -12.83 -1.28 24.06
CA GLU A 250 -13.26 -0.28 25.04
C GLU A 250 -12.73 1.13 24.76
N MET A 251 -11.63 1.26 24.01
CA MET A 251 -11.03 2.55 23.61
C MET A 251 -11.41 3.00 22.19
N ARG A 252 -12.13 2.16 21.43
CA ARG A 252 -12.67 2.52 20.09
C ARG A 252 -13.90 3.42 20.21
N THR A 253 -13.68 4.62 20.73
CA THR A 253 -14.74 5.65 20.85
C THR A 253 -15.27 6.06 19.48
N VAL A 254 -16.52 6.55 19.45
CA VAL A 254 -17.15 7.07 18.21
C VAL A 254 -16.24 8.11 17.52
N ASN A 255 -15.62 9.00 18.30
CA ASN A 255 -14.72 10.04 17.76
C ASN A 255 -13.47 9.44 17.12
N LEU A 256 -12.81 8.48 17.79
CA LEU A 256 -11.61 7.82 17.23
C LEU A 256 -11.94 7.05 15.95
N CYS A 257 -13.07 6.33 15.94
CA CYS A 257 -13.55 5.62 14.77
C CYS A 257 -13.86 6.58 13.60
N GLN A 258 -14.54 7.70 13.87
CA GLN A 258 -14.82 8.73 12.85
C GLN A 258 -13.54 9.38 12.32
N GLU A 259 -12.54 9.62 13.17
CA GLU A 259 -11.22 10.11 12.74
C GLU A 259 -10.52 9.11 11.82
N ALA A 260 -10.52 7.81 12.16
CA ALA A 260 -9.97 6.78 11.28
C ALA A 260 -10.69 6.75 9.92
N MET A 261 -12.03 6.81 9.94
CA MET A 261 -12.87 6.85 8.73
C MET A 261 -12.62 8.12 7.89
N ALA A 262 -12.27 9.24 8.52
CA ALA A 262 -11.91 10.48 7.83
C ALA A 262 -10.66 10.31 6.95
N TYR A 263 -9.74 9.41 7.31
CA TYR A 263 -8.61 9.01 6.45
C TYR A 263 -9.04 7.98 5.40
N SER A 264 -9.74 6.91 5.80
CA SER A 264 -10.15 5.84 4.88
C SER A 264 -11.46 5.18 5.30
N ILE A 265 -12.39 5.00 4.36
CA ILE A 265 -13.65 4.27 4.59
C ILE A 265 -13.42 2.81 5.01
N PHE A 266 -12.27 2.22 4.65
CA PHE A 266 -11.91 0.86 5.04
C PHE A 266 -11.70 0.71 6.55
N ALA A 267 -11.56 1.82 7.30
CA ALA A 267 -11.54 1.79 8.76
C ALA A 267 -12.84 1.23 9.38
N LEU A 268 -13.96 1.27 8.64
CA LEU A 268 -15.26 0.75 9.10
C LEU A 268 -15.22 -0.72 9.52
N GLU A 269 -14.35 -1.51 8.89
CA GLU A 269 -14.12 -2.92 9.23
C GLU A 269 -13.72 -3.12 10.70
N TYR A 270 -13.07 -2.12 11.29
CA TYR A 270 -12.56 -2.16 12.66
C TYR A 270 -13.47 -1.45 13.67
N PHE A 271 -14.66 -0.99 13.26
CA PHE A 271 -15.58 -0.34 14.18
C PHE A 271 -16.14 -1.38 15.16
N PRO A 272 -16.27 -1.04 16.46
CA PRO A 272 -16.87 -1.95 17.40
C PRO A 272 -18.36 -2.19 17.06
N PRO A 273 -18.90 -3.37 17.38
CA PRO A 273 -20.32 -3.65 17.17
C PRO A 273 -21.21 -2.58 17.82
N GLY A 274 -22.20 -2.08 17.08
CA GLY A 274 -23.18 -1.11 17.58
C GLY A 274 -22.78 0.36 17.52
N VAL A 275 -21.53 0.71 17.15
CA VAL A 275 -21.13 2.12 16.92
C VAL A 275 -21.60 2.65 15.57
N ILE A 276 -21.83 1.77 14.59
CA ILE A 276 -22.32 2.18 13.29
C ILE A 276 -23.79 2.63 13.46
N THR A 277 -24.08 3.89 13.17
CA THR A 277 -25.44 4.44 13.16
C THR A 277 -25.91 4.67 11.72
N PRO A 278 -27.23 4.85 11.48
CA PRO A 278 -27.73 5.22 10.15
C PRO A 278 -27.09 6.49 9.59
N GLU A 279 -26.84 7.50 10.44
CA GLU A 279 -26.20 8.77 10.04
C GLU A 279 -24.75 8.53 9.61
N LEU A 280 -24.02 7.68 10.33
CA LEU A 280 -22.67 7.30 9.96
C LEU A 280 -22.65 6.48 8.65
N ALA A 281 -23.59 5.54 8.48
CA ALA A 281 -23.71 4.75 7.26
C ALA A 281 -23.94 5.64 6.02
N ILE A 282 -24.81 6.65 6.14
CA ILE A 282 -25.02 7.66 5.10
C ILE A 282 -23.73 8.44 4.84
N ALA A 283 -23.09 8.96 5.88
CA ALA A 283 -21.84 9.71 5.74
C ALA A 283 -20.73 8.89 5.06
N ALA A 284 -20.61 7.62 5.42
CA ALA A 284 -19.65 6.69 4.82
C ALA A 284 -19.94 6.44 3.33
N ALA A 285 -21.20 6.12 2.99
CA ALA A 285 -21.61 5.87 1.61
C ALA A 285 -21.53 7.12 0.71
N THR A 286 -21.70 8.32 1.27
CA THR A 286 -21.45 9.58 0.56
C THR A 286 -19.96 9.80 0.29
N LYS A 287 -19.08 9.40 1.22
CA LYS A 287 -17.64 9.52 1.04
C LYS A 287 -17.12 8.55 -0.03
N ASP A 288 -17.53 7.29 0.06
CA ASP A 288 -17.21 6.25 -0.93
C ASP A 288 -18.31 5.18 -0.87
N GLY A 289 -18.93 4.89 -2.01
CA GLY A 289 -19.98 3.88 -2.13
C GLY A 289 -19.52 2.47 -1.77
N LYS A 290 -18.21 2.19 -1.80
CA LYS A 290 -17.63 0.91 -1.34
C LYS A 290 -17.79 0.68 0.16
N ALA A 291 -18.12 1.71 0.94
CA ALA A 291 -18.36 1.58 2.37
C ALA A 291 -19.43 0.52 2.70
N LEU A 292 -20.39 0.28 1.79
CA LEU A 292 -21.49 -0.66 1.99
C LEU A 292 -21.00 -2.06 2.38
N ARG A 293 -19.88 -2.54 1.82
CA ARG A 293 -19.36 -3.88 2.14
C ARG A 293 -18.94 -4.06 3.60
N HIS A 294 -18.68 -2.95 4.30
CA HIS A 294 -18.26 -2.95 5.71
C HIS A 294 -19.41 -2.58 6.66
N LEU A 295 -20.60 -2.30 6.13
CA LEU A 295 -21.77 -1.98 6.95
C LEU A 295 -22.52 -3.26 7.37
N PRO A 296 -23.13 -3.29 8.56
CA PRO A 296 -24.02 -4.37 8.95
C PRO A 296 -25.15 -4.55 7.92
N ALA A 297 -25.44 -5.79 7.54
CA ALA A 297 -26.44 -6.10 6.52
C ALA A 297 -27.82 -5.47 6.80
N ALA A 298 -28.18 -5.29 8.07
CA ALA A 298 -29.42 -4.66 8.52
C ALA A 298 -29.49 -3.14 8.24
N MET A 299 -28.35 -2.47 8.03
CA MET A 299 -28.27 -1.04 7.71
C MET A 299 -28.26 -0.75 6.21
N ILE A 300 -27.99 -1.77 5.39
CA ILE A 300 -27.99 -1.62 3.94
C ILE A 300 -29.44 -1.58 3.47
N THR A 301 -29.90 -0.37 3.15
CA THR A 301 -31.23 -0.08 2.62
C THR A 301 -31.18 0.24 1.13
N ARG A 302 -32.33 0.22 0.46
CA ARG A 302 -32.44 0.61 -0.95
C ARG A 302 -31.94 2.04 -1.16
N GLU A 303 -32.34 2.96 -0.32
CA GLU A 303 -31.97 4.38 -0.39
C GLU A 303 -30.45 4.55 -0.25
N LEU A 304 -29.82 3.77 0.63
CA LEU A 304 -28.38 3.78 0.81
C LEU A 304 -27.65 3.18 -0.41
N CYS A 305 -28.16 2.11 -1.02
CA CYS A 305 -27.63 1.56 -2.27
C CYS A 305 -27.64 2.59 -3.40
N TYR A 306 -28.70 3.39 -3.52
CA TYR A 306 -28.79 4.46 -4.51
C TYR A 306 -27.79 5.58 -4.28
N LEU A 307 -27.59 5.96 -3.02
CA LEU A 307 -26.55 6.92 -2.65
C LEU A 307 -25.18 6.37 -3.03
N ALA A 308 -24.86 5.16 -2.59
CA ALA A 308 -23.59 4.50 -2.83
C ALA A 308 -23.29 4.29 -4.32
N ALA A 309 -24.30 3.95 -5.12
CA ALA A 309 -24.17 3.82 -6.57
C ALA A 309 -23.65 5.10 -7.23
N LYS A 310 -24.06 6.28 -6.73
CA LYS A 310 -23.57 7.59 -7.20
C LYS A 310 -22.15 7.92 -6.72
N HIS A 311 -21.66 7.20 -5.72
CA HIS A 311 -20.36 7.41 -5.08
C HIS A 311 -19.39 6.24 -5.30
N GLY A 312 -19.58 5.45 -6.35
CA GLY A 312 -18.58 4.46 -6.79
C GLY A 312 -18.73 3.05 -6.21
N ALA A 313 -19.89 2.70 -5.64
CA ALA A 313 -20.19 1.33 -5.24
C ALA A 313 -20.11 0.35 -6.42
N ILE A 314 -19.60 -0.85 -6.17
CA ILE A 314 -19.40 -1.90 -7.16
C ILE A 314 -20.49 -2.96 -7.03
N LEU A 315 -21.11 -3.31 -8.16
CA LEU A 315 -22.07 -4.42 -8.23
C LEU A 315 -21.38 -5.74 -7.80
N ARG A 316 -22.14 -6.63 -7.15
CA ARG A 316 -21.69 -7.91 -6.57
C ARG A 316 -20.79 -7.82 -5.35
N LEU A 317 -20.00 -6.75 -5.21
CA LEU A 317 -19.11 -6.57 -4.07
C LEU A 317 -19.75 -5.72 -2.96
N ASP A 318 -20.39 -4.60 -3.33
CA ASP A 318 -20.88 -3.60 -2.37
C ASP A 318 -22.40 -3.58 -2.27
N ILE A 319 -23.09 -3.75 -3.40
CA ILE A 319 -24.55 -3.69 -3.46
C ILE A 319 -25.11 -5.12 -3.45
N PRO A 320 -25.88 -5.51 -2.41
CA PRO A 320 -26.54 -6.81 -2.38
C PRO A 320 -27.52 -6.98 -3.55
N GLU A 321 -27.48 -8.14 -4.20
CA GLU A 321 -28.32 -8.44 -5.38
C GLU A 321 -29.82 -8.30 -5.11
N ARG A 322 -30.28 -8.50 -3.86
CA ARG A 322 -31.68 -8.26 -3.46
C ARG A 322 -32.18 -6.83 -3.68
N PHE A 323 -31.28 -5.87 -3.87
CA PHE A 323 -31.60 -4.47 -4.17
C PHE A 323 -31.46 -4.13 -5.65
N TYR A 324 -31.16 -5.11 -6.51
CA TYR A 324 -31.04 -4.87 -7.94
C TYR A 324 -32.42 -4.55 -8.52
N GLU A 325 -32.58 -3.29 -8.90
CA GLU A 325 -33.70 -2.81 -9.66
C GLU A 325 -33.20 -2.03 -10.87
N HIS A 326 -34.02 -1.97 -11.92
CA HIS A 326 -33.63 -1.37 -13.19
C HIS A 326 -33.03 0.03 -13.03
N ALA A 327 -33.68 0.89 -12.23
CA ALA A 327 -33.22 2.27 -12.04
C ALA A 327 -31.89 2.35 -11.26
N LEU A 328 -31.63 1.43 -10.31
CA LEU A 328 -30.37 1.38 -9.57
C LEU A 328 -29.23 0.94 -10.49
N LEU A 329 -29.45 -0.14 -11.24
CA LEU A 329 -28.46 -0.65 -12.20
C LEU A 329 -28.15 0.40 -13.26
N CYS A 330 -29.16 1.06 -13.83
CA CYS A 330 -28.97 2.21 -14.72
C CYS A 330 -28.13 3.33 -14.08
N THR A 331 -28.33 3.61 -12.79
CA THR A 331 -27.53 4.60 -12.06
C THR A 331 -26.06 4.18 -12.01
N VAL A 332 -25.77 2.94 -11.61
CA VAL A 332 -24.39 2.44 -11.54
C VAL A 332 -23.68 2.49 -12.90
N ILE A 333 -24.35 2.04 -13.97
CA ILE A 333 -23.78 2.04 -15.33
C ILE A 333 -23.52 3.45 -15.84
N LYS A 334 -24.40 4.39 -15.51
CA LYS A 334 -24.24 5.79 -15.92
C LYS A 334 -22.99 6.42 -15.30
N GLU A 335 -22.72 6.12 -14.03
CA GLU A 335 -21.55 6.66 -13.33
C GLU A 335 -20.25 5.92 -13.73
N ASN A 336 -20.32 4.61 -14.00
CA ASN A 336 -19.17 3.79 -14.36
C ASN A 336 -19.55 2.69 -15.36
N ASP A 337 -19.21 2.86 -16.64
CA ASP A 337 -19.62 1.97 -17.73
C ASP A 337 -19.05 0.55 -17.60
N TRP A 338 -17.86 0.38 -17.03
CA TRP A 338 -17.22 -0.92 -16.80
C TRP A 338 -18.05 -1.86 -15.91
N GLN A 339 -18.89 -1.31 -15.03
CA GLN A 339 -19.79 -2.08 -14.16
C GLN A 339 -20.78 -2.96 -14.94
N MET A 340 -20.95 -2.70 -16.24
CA MET A 340 -21.78 -3.53 -17.13
C MET A 340 -21.39 -5.01 -17.09
N GLU A 341 -20.11 -5.32 -16.86
CA GLU A 341 -19.64 -6.70 -16.75
C GLU A 341 -20.17 -7.45 -15.52
N HIS A 342 -20.58 -6.71 -14.48
CA HIS A 342 -21.11 -7.26 -13.24
C HIS A 342 -22.63 -7.38 -13.24
N VAL A 343 -23.32 -6.77 -14.20
CA VAL A 343 -24.78 -6.89 -14.34
C VAL A 343 -25.14 -8.33 -14.74
N PRO A 344 -25.98 -9.05 -13.97
CA PRO A 344 -26.46 -10.36 -14.39
C PRO A 344 -27.30 -10.24 -15.67
N ILE A 345 -27.14 -11.20 -16.58
CA ILE A 345 -27.76 -11.17 -17.93
C ILE A 345 -29.28 -10.93 -17.87
N VAL A 346 -29.94 -11.51 -16.86
CA VAL A 346 -31.39 -11.39 -16.64
C VAL A 346 -31.87 -9.95 -16.38
N PHE A 347 -30.98 -9.05 -15.97
CA PHE A 347 -31.30 -7.64 -15.73
C PHE A 347 -30.92 -6.72 -16.88
N ILE A 348 -30.19 -7.20 -17.90
CA ILE A 348 -29.73 -6.35 -19.00
C ILE A 348 -30.93 -5.90 -19.84
N THR A 349 -31.12 -4.59 -19.94
CA THR A 349 -32.16 -3.96 -20.76
C THR A 349 -31.57 -3.09 -21.86
N GLU A 350 -32.41 -2.72 -22.83
CA GLU A 350 -32.05 -1.75 -23.86
C GLU A 350 -31.64 -0.40 -23.26
N ASP A 351 -32.33 0.07 -22.22
CA ASP A 351 -32.01 1.33 -21.54
C ASP A 351 -30.61 1.30 -20.92
N MET A 352 -30.24 0.19 -20.29
CA MET A 352 -28.91 0.02 -19.72
C MET A 352 -27.82 0.02 -20.79
N LEU A 353 -28.06 -0.65 -21.92
CA LEU A 353 -27.10 -0.67 -23.03
C LEU A 353 -26.97 0.70 -23.71
N VAL A 354 -28.06 1.46 -23.79
CA VAL A 354 -28.03 2.87 -24.22
C VAL A 354 -27.16 3.69 -23.26
N LEU A 355 -27.35 3.55 -21.94
CA LEU A 355 -26.52 4.24 -20.95
C LEU A 355 -25.05 3.84 -21.03
N TYR A 356 -24.76 2.55 -21.20
CA TYR A 356 -23.41 2.00 -21.35
C TYR A 356 -22.66 2.63 -22.54
N VAL A 357 -23.30 2.74 -23.70
CA VAL A 357 -22.71 3.37 -24.89
C VAL A 357 -22.57 4.89 -24.73
N LYS A 358 -23.47 5.53 -23.97
CA LYS A 358 -23.38 6.97 -23.66
C LYS A 358 -22.27 7.29 -22.68
N ALA A 359 -22.07 6.44 -21.66
CA ALA A 359 -21.12 6.64 -20.59
C ALA A 359 -19.67 6.34 -21.01
N GLY A 360 -19.46 5.40 -21.93
CA GLY A 360 -18.12 5.05 -22.38
C GLY A 360 -18.04 4.40 -23.75
N ARG A 361 -17.09 3.48 -23.91
CA ARG A 361 -16.66 2.97 -25.23
C ARG A 361 -17.62 1.95 -25.83
N GLY A 362 -18.44 1.33 -25.00
CA GLY A 362 -19.34 0.26 -25.45
C GLY A 362 -18.61 -0.95 -26.04
N ALA A 363 -17.35 -1.21 -25.64
CA ALA A 363 -16.46 -2.16 -26.33
C ALA A 363 -17.05 -3.59 -26.39
N TRP A 364 -17.80 -3.97 -25.36
CA TRP A 364 -18.45 -5.28 -25.23
C TRP A 364 -19.93 -5.29 -25.62
N LEU A 365 -20.42 -4.25 -26.31
CA LEU A 365 -21.85 -4.12 -26.66
C LEU A 365 -22.37 -5.34 -27.44
N ASP A 366 -21.61 -5.86 -28.41
CA ASP A 366 -22.00 -7.04 -29.19
C ASP A 366 -22.28 -8.25 -28.29
N ARG A 367 -21.38 -8.52 -27.35
CA ARG A 367 -21.51 -9.62 -26.38
C ARG A 367 -22.77 -9.45 -25.53
N TYR A 368 -23.00 -8.27 -24.99
CA TYR A 368 -24.15 -8.04 -24.11
C TYR A 368 -25.48 -8.10 -24.86
N CYS A 369 -25.55 -7.56 -26.08
CA CYS A 369 -26.72 -7.69 -26.97
C CYS A 369 -27.02 -9.16 -27.28
N GLN A 370 -26.00 -9.95 -27.64
CA GLN A 370 -26.17 -11.37 -27.95
C GLN A 370 -26.69 -12.17 -26.74
N GLN A 371 -26.16 -11.91 -25.55
CA GLN A 371 -26.54 -12.63 -24.34
C GLN A 371 -27.93 -12.25 -23.81
N SER A 372 -28.32 -10.98 -23.94
CA SER A 372 -29.61 -10.47 -23.46
C SER A 372 -30.73 -10.56 -24.51
N GLY A 373 -30.41 -10.78 -25.78
CA GLY A 373 -31.36 -10.73 -26.88
C GLY A 373 -31.76 -9.30 -27.31
N VAL A 374 -31.13 -8.26 -26.74
CA VAL A 374 -31.38 -6.86 -27.12
C VAL A 374 -30.75 -6.56 -28.48
N SER A 375 -31.46 -5.83 -29.34
CA SER A 375 -30.95 -5.44 -30.66
C SER A 375 -29.88 -4.35 -30.55
N LYS A 376 -28.65 -4.67 -30.98
CA LYS A 376 -27.56 -3.69 -31.11
C LYS A 376 -27.95 -2.49 -31.97
N GLN A 377 -28.65 -2.73 -33.08
CA GLN A 377 -29.08 -1.67 -33.98
C GLN A 377 -30.00 -0.68 -33.25
N LYS A 378 -31.01 -1.18 -32.53
CA LYS A 378 -31.94 -0.32 -31.76
C LYS A 378 -31.21 0.51 -30.70
N VAL A 379 -30.27 -0.10 -29.98
CA VAL A 379 -29.44 0.61 -28.97
C VAL A 379 -28.68 1.77 -29.62
N LEU A 380 -27.94 1.50 -30.70
CA LEU A 380 -27.13 2.53 -31.37
C LEU A 380 -28.00 3.64 -31.98
N GLU A 381 -29.13 3.30 -32.59
CA GLU A 381 -30.09 4.28 -33.11
C GLU A 381 -30.66 5.17 -32.00
N ARG A 382 -31.02 4.60 -30.84
CA ARG A 382 -31.48 5.38 -29.68
C ARG A 382 -30.40 6.32 -29.13
N VAL A 383 -29.16 5.86 -29.04
CA VAL A 383 -28.03 6.70 -28.60
C VAL A 383 -27.82 7.87 -29.58
N MET A 384 -27.81 7.60 -30.89
CA MET A 384 -27.69 8.64 -31.93
C MET A 384 -28.90 9.55 -31.99
N ALA A 385 -30.08 9.09 -31.58
CA ALA A 385 -31.28 9.91 -31.58
C ALA A 385 -31.26 10.98 -30.48
N GLU A 386 -30.56 10.76 -29.38
CA GLU A 386 -30.60 11.65 -28.22
C GLU A 386 -29.81 12.95 -28.42
N ASP A 387 -28.54 12.86 -28.83
CA ASP A 387 -27.66 14.03 -28.98
C ASP A 387 -26.49 13.71 -29.93
N ILE A 388 -26.11 14.68 -30.76
CA ILE A 388 -25.02 14.54 -31.75
C ILE A 388 -23.68 14.25 -31.09
N ARG A 389 -23.46 14.67 -29.83
CA ARG A 389 -22.22 14.43 -29.10
C ARG A 389 -21.88 12.94 -28.95
N TYR A 390 -22.90 12.07 -28.90
CA TYR A 390 -22.69 10.63 -28.77
C TYR A 390 -22.21 9.95 -30.05
N LEU A 391 -22.21 10.65 -31.19
CA LEU A 391 -21.55 10.16 -32.41
C LEU A 391 -20.07 9.90 -32.19
N GLU A 392 -19.42 10.63 -31.27
CA GLU A 392 -18.01 10.37 -30.92
C GLU A 392 -17.82 8.93 -30.42
N ASN A 393 -18.63 8.48 -29.45
CA ASN A 393 -18.53 7.13 -28.89
C ASN A 393 -18.81 6.07 -29.97
N ILE A 394 -19.85 6.29 -30.76
CA ILE A 394 -20.28 5.34 -31.79
C ILE A 394 -19.28 5.29 -32.94
N PHE A 395 -18.79 6.41 -33.46
CA PHE A 395 -17.87 6.43 -34.60
C PHE A 395 -16.48 5.89 -34.23
N ASN A 396 -16.13 5.95 -32.94
CA ASN A 396 -14.93 5.31 -32.45
C ASN A 396 -15.02 3.78 -32.49
N TRP A 397 -16.13 3.18 -32.05
CA TRP A 397 -16.20 1.74 -31.72
C TRP A 397 -17.20 0.94 -32.56
N HIS A 398 -18.26 1.58 -33.05
CA HIS A 398 -19.41 0.94 -33.68
C HIS A 398 -19.74 1.55 -35.06
N LEU A 399 -18.77 2.22 -35.71
CA LEU A 399 -18.98 2.80 -37.04
C LEU A 399 -19.20 1.71 -38.10
N SER A 400 -20.35 1.78 -38.76
CA SER A 400 -20.75 0.93 -39.89
C SER A 400 -21.49 1.77 -40.94
N ALA A 401 -21.73 1.20 -42.12
CA ALA A 401 -22.53 1.86 -43.16
C ALA A 401 -23.95 2.20 -42.65
N ALA A 402 -24.55 1.31 -41.85
CA ALA A 402 -25.88 1.51 -41.27
C ALA A 402 -25.89 2.65 -40.24
N THR A 403 -24.96 2.65 -39.28
CA THR A 403 -24.90 3.70 -38.25
C THR A 403 -24.56 5.06 -38.83
N TYR A 404 -23.67 5.11 -39.83
CA TYR A 404 -23.35 6.35 -40.54
C TYR A 404 -24.54 6.89 -41.35
N ALA A 405 -25.26 6.02 -42.08
CA ALA A 405 -26.45 6.42 -42.83
C ALA A 405 -27.54 6.99 -41.90
N TYR A 406 -27.77 6.35 -40.75
CA TYR A 406 -28.71 6.84 -39.74
C TYR A 406 -28.29 8.21 -39.17
N ALA A 407 -27.02 8.35 -38.78
CA ALA A 407 -26.48 9.62 -38.27
C ALA A 407 -26.62 10.74 -39.31
N ARG A 408 -26.30 10.45 -40.58
CA ARG A 408 -26.42 11.38 -41.69
C ARG A 408 -27.86 11.85 -41.90
N GLN A 409 -28.83 10.94 -41.93
CA GLN A 409 -30.25 11.29 -42.06
C GLN A 409 -30.71 12.28 -40.98
N ARG A 410 -30.11 12.21 -39.79
CA ARG A 410 -30.47 13.04 -38.64
C ARG A 410 -29.74 14.38 -38.62
N TYR A 411 -28.44 14.37 -38.87
CA TYR A 411 -27.52 15.48 -38.59
C TYR A 411 -26.95 16.18 -39.84
N ASP A 412 -27.18 15.66 -41.05
CA ASP A 412 -26.85 16.33 -42.32
C ASP A 412 -27.90 17.41 -42.64
N LYS A 413 -27.99 18.43 -41.76
CA LYS A 413 -28.98 19.51 -41.80
C LYS A 413 -28.33 20.84 -41.42
N PRO A 414 -28.88 21.99 -41.87
CA PRO A 414 -28.32 23.31 -41.57
C PRO A 414 -28.12 23.58 -40.07
N GLU A 415 -29.02 23.09 -39.23
CA GLU A 415 -28.99 23.27 -37.77
C GLU A 415 -27.82 22.56 -37.06
N TYR A 416 -27.21 21.56 -37.71
CA TYR A 416 -26.05 20.81 -37.19
C TYR A 416 -24.83 20.89 -38.11
N ALA A 417 -24.80 21.83 -39.06
CA ALA A 417 -23.79 21.88 -40.12
C ALA A 417 -22.35 21.85 -39.58
N GLU A 418 -22.05 22.67 -38.58
CA GLU A 418 -20.73 22.75 -37.95
C GLU A 418 -20.33 21.46 -37.20
N PRO A 419 -21.11 20.96 -36.22
CA PRO A 419 -20.73 19.74 -35.51
C PRO A 419 -20.74 18.50 -36.42
N TRP A 420 -21.63 18.42 -37.40
CA TRP A 420 -21.66 17.34 -38.38
C TRP A 420 -20.42 17.34 -39.28
N GLN A 421 -20.00 18.52 -39.77
CA GLN A 421 -18.77 18.66 -40.54
C GLN A 421 -17.55 18.21 -39.73
N HIS A 422 -17.47 18.64 -38.46
CA HIS A 422 -16.38 18.22 -37.56
C HIS A 422 -16.27 16.69 -37.44
N PHE A 423 -17.39 15.99 -37.23
CA PHE A 423 -17.38 14.53 -37.17
C PHE A 423 -16.96 13.87 -38.49
N ASN A 424 -17.40 14.40 -39.63
CA ASN A 424 -17.00 13.89 -40.94
C ASN A 424 -15.50 14.05 -41.20
N GLU A 425 -14.93 15.18 -40.82
CA GLU A 425 -13.48 15.44 -40.95
C GLU A 425 -12.68 14.53 -40.01
N ARG A 426 -13.08 14.46 -38.73
CA ARG A 426 -12.41 13.64 -37.72
C ARG A 426 -12.40 12.16 -38.07
N PHE A 427 -13.52 11.64 -38.58
CA PHE A 427 -13.68 10.23 -38.91
C PHE A 427 -13.53 9.92 -40.41
N ALA A 428 -13.06 10.87 -41.23
CA ALA A 428 -12.98 10.78 -42.69
C ALA A 428 -12.34 9.47 -43.17
N ARG A 429 -11.24 9.05 -42.54
CA ARG A 429 -10.55 7.80 -42.89
C ARG A 429 -11.41 6.56 -42.65
N LYS A 430 -12.16 6.50 -41.54
CA LYS A 430 -13.03 5.37 -41.23
C LYS A 430 -14.28 5.39 -42.12
N ILE A 431 -14.86 6.57 -42.34
CA ILE A 431 -16.02 6.78 -43.23
C ILE A 431 -15.67 6.38 -44.66
N GLY A 432 -14.51 6.78 -45.19
CA GLY A 432 -14.09 6.47 -46.55
C GLY A 432 -13.86 4.96 -46.82
N ARG A 433 -13.76 4.14 -45.76
CA ARG A 433 -13.72 2.66 -45.87
C ARG A 433 -15.12 2.05 -45.93
N LEU A 434 -16.14 2.81 -45.55
CA LEU A 434 -17.53 2.40 -45.71
C LEU A 434 -17.91 2.69 -47.16
N ASN A 435 -18.36 1.69 -47.91
CA ASN A 435 -18.85 1.85 -49.29
C ASN A 435 -20.23 2.58 -49.31
N VAL A 436 -20.30 3.79 -48.75
CA VAL A 436 -21.53 4.60 -48.70
C VAL A 436 -21.53 5.53 -49.89
N SER A 437 -22.49 5.37 -50.81
CA SER A 437 -22.62 6.25 -51.96
C SER A 437 -22.82 7.72 -51.53
N PRO A 438 -22.12 8.69 -52.14
CA PRO A 438 -22.43 10.10 -51.94
C PRO A 438 -23.87 10.35 -52.40
N SER A 439 -24.66 11.09 -51.61
CA SER A 439 -25.94 11.58 -52.13
C SER A 439 -25.64 12.79 -53.00
N ASN A 440 -26.16 12.79 -54.22
CA ASN A 440 -26.21 14.01 -55.02
C ASN A 440 -26.91 15.11 -54.22
N PRO A 441 -26.38 16.35 -54.18
CA PRO A 441 -27.15 17.47 -53.69
C PRO A 441 -28.36 17.63 -54.62
N SER A 442 -29.55 17.50 -54.03
CA SER A 442 -30.80 17.80 -54.73
C SER A 442 -30.86 19.31 -54.88
N SER A 443 -30.60 19.77 -56.12
CA SER A 443 -31.10 20.97 -56.81
C SER A 443 -31.49 22.17 -55.95
#